data_AF-A0A2N5RUR6-F1
#
_entry.id   AF-A0A2N5RUR6-F1
#
_cell.length_a   1.000
_cell.length_b   1.000
_cell.length_c   1.000
_cell.angle_alpha   90.00
_cell.angle_beta   90.00
_cell.angle_gamma   90.00
#
_symmetry.space_group_name_H-M   'P 1'
#
loop_
_entity.id
_entity.type
_entity.pdbx_description
1 polymer ?
#
loop_
_entity_poly.entity_id
_entity_poly.type
_entity_poly.pdbx_seq_one_letter_code
_entity_poly.pdbx_strand_id
1 'polypeptide(L)'
;MPRITSRKQLFSSSEGSLAISEQVPILIQRLLDDTLNATKYAKRQGSAYGLGGAIKGHGMTCIQEFSIVNRLRDALEDKKNSRARAAEVREAIQDTAREIMRGIYEHAVKLI
;
A
#
# COMPACT_ATOMS: atom_id res chain seq x y z
N MET A 1 -3.65 41.22 36.76
CA MET A 1 -3.67 41.77 35.39
C MET A 1 -2.27 42.25 35.05
N PRO A 2 -1.52 41.53 34.19
CA PRO A 2 -0.85 42.25 33.08
C PRO A 2 -0.69 41.48 31.76
N ARG A 3 -0.71 42.28 30.68
CA ARG A 3 0.04 42.25 29.40
C ARG A 3 -0.12 41.08 28.42
N ILE A 4 -0.92 41.36 27.40
CA ILE A 4 -0.75 40.92 26.02
C ILE A 4 0.68 41.26 25.56
N THR A 5 1.42 40.29 25.05
CA THR A 5 2.63 40.52 24.25
C THR A 5 2.62 39.55 23.07
N SER A 6 2.55 40.17 21.90
CA SER A 6 2.67 39.57 20.57
C SER A 6 3.83 38.59 20.47
N ARG A 7 3.57 37.40 19.95
CA ARG A 7 4.58 36.63 19.23
C ARG A 7 3.94 35.97 18.02
N LYS A 8 4.02 36.68 16.88
CA LYS A 8 4.04 36.06 15.56
C LYS A 8 5.04 34.89 15.60
N GLN A 9 4.55 33.66 15.63
CA GLN A 9 5.32 32.50 15.16
C GLN A 9 4.89 32.27 13.72
N LEU A 10 5.55 33.04 12.84
CA LEU A 10 5.72 32.75 11.42
C LEU A 10 6.82 31.69 11.30
N PHE A 11 6.52 30.40 11.43
CA PHE A 11 7.32 29.24 10.99
C PHE A 11 6.36 28.04 11.11
N SER A 12 5.99 27.28 10.08
CA SER A 12 6.86 26.53 9.18
C SER A 12 6.07 26.16 7.91
N SER A 13 6.52 26.63 6.75
CA SER A 13 6.03 26.20 5.44
C SER A 13 6.88 25.08 4.82
N SER A 14 7.74 24.40 5.60
CA SER A 14 8.69 23.41 5.08
C SER A 14 8.50 21.96 5.57
N GLU A 15 7.53 21.68 6.47
CA GLU A 15 7.31 20.30 6.97
C GLU A 15 6.43 19.41 6.07
N GLY A 16 5.87 19.95 4.99
CA GLY A 16 4.99 19.19 4.09
C GLY A 16 5.72 18.13 3.25
N SER A 17 7.02 18.30 2.98
CA SER A 17 7.76 17.44 2.05
C SER A 17 8.38 16.21 2.70
N LEU A 18 8.81 16.29 3.97
CA LEU A 18 9.47 15.19 4.69
C LEU A 18 8.46 14.19 5.25
N ALA A 19 7.26 14.64 5.60
CA ALA A 19 6.21 13.79 6.16
C ALA A 19 5.67 12.76 5.16
N ILE A 20 5.67 13.06 3.85
CA ILE A 20 5.11 12.16 2.84
C ILE A 20 5.99 10.92 2.66
N SER A 21 7.31 11.08 2.62
CA SER A 21 8.26 9.98 2.46
C SER A 21 8.11 8.91 3.54
N GLU A 22 7.79 9.31 4.77
CA GLU A 22 7.57 8.40 5.91
C GLU A 22 6.14 7.83 5.95
N GLN A 23 5.17 8.50 5.32
CA GLN A 23 3.78 8.04 5.23
C GLN A 23 3.57 6.95 4.17
N VAL A 24 4.35 6.95 3.09
CA VAL A 24 4.25 5.94 2.03
C VAL A 24 4.47 4.49 2.52
N PRO A 25 5.54 4.16 3.27
CA PRO A 25 5.73 2.80 3.80
C PRO A 25 4.58 2.40 4.75
N ILE A 26 4.06 3.33 5.55
CA ILE A 26 2.94 3.10 6.45
C ILE A 26 1.66 2.79 5.65
N LEU A 27 1.43 3.52 4.57
CA LEU A 27 0.29 3.31 3.69
C LEU A 27 0.34 1.94 2.99
N ILE A 28 1.50 1.57 2.44
CA ILE A 28 1.69 0.26 1.77
C ILE A 28 1.44 -0.88 2.75
N GLN A 29 1.95 -0.77 3.98
CA GLN A 29 1.72 -1.78 5.01
C GLN A 29 0.24 -1.88 5.43
N ARG A 30 -0.45 -0.75 5.59
CA ARG A 30 -1.89 -0.75 5.90
C ARG A 30 -2.73 -1.34 4.77
N LEU A 31 -2.43 -1.00 3.52
CA LEU A 31 -3.11 -1.55 2.35
C LEU A 31 -2.89 -3.07 2.25
N LEU A 32 -1.66 -3.52 2.49
CA LEU A 32 -1.34 -4.94 2.51
C LEU A 32 -2.10 -5.68 3.62
N ASP A 33 -2.16 -5.12 4.82
CA ASP A 33 -2.96 -5.69 5.92
C ASP A 33 -4.46 -5.72 5.58
N ASP A 34 -5.01 -4.63 5.05
CA ASP A 34 -6.42 -4.59 4.66
C ASP A 34 -6.74 -5.56 3.50
N THR A 35 -5.82 -5.79 2.56
CA THR A 35 -5.97 -6.80 1.51
C THR A 35 -6.07 -8.22 2.07
N LEU A 36 -5.28 -8.53 3.10
CA LEU A 36 -5.20 -9.87 3.68
C LEU A 36 -6.28 -10.12 4.74
N ASN A 37 -6.53 -9.14 5.61
CA ASN A 37 -7.26 -9.32 6.86
C ASN A 37 -8.64 -8.66 6.89
N ALA A 38 -8.95 -7.72 5.97
CA ALA A 38 -10.21 -6.97 6.08
C ALA A 38 -11.44 -7.88 6.02
N THR A 39 -12.42 -7.57 6.86
CA THR A 39 -13.64 -8.38 7.01
C THR A 39 -14.56 -8.28 5.79
N LYS A 40 -14.63 -7.10 5.17
CA LYS A 40 -15.52 -6.81 4.03
C LYS A 40 -14.79 -7.03 2.70
N TYR A 41 -15.43 -7.74 1.77
CA TYR A 41 -14.93 -7.95 0.40
C TYR A 41 -14.57 -6.65 -0.31
N ALA A 42 -15.49 -5.68 -0.33
CA ALA A 42 -15.28 -4.38 -0.98
C ALA A 42 -14.03 -3.66 -0.45
N LYS A 43 -13.71 -3.83 0.85
CA LYS A 43 -12.51 -3.25 1.45
C LYS A 43 -11.25 -4.01 1.02
N ARG A 44 -11.28 -5.34 0.98
CA ARG A 44 -10.14 -6.16 0.48
C ARG A 44 -9.80 -5.81 -0.96
N GLN A 45 -10.81 -5.75 -1.83
CA GLN A 45 -10.66 -5.40 -3.24
C GLN A 45 -10.14 -3.97 -3.40
N GLY A 46 -10.80 -2.99 -2.78
CA GLY A 46 -10.34 -1.59 -2.84
C GLY A 46 -8.91 -1.41 -2.32
N SER A 47 -8.51 -2.18 -1.31
CA SER A 47 -7.15 -2.13 -0.76
C SER A 47 -6.13 -2.80 -1.68
N ALA A 48 -6.50 -3.88 -2.39
CA ALA A 48 -5.63 -4.51 -3.38
C ALA A 48 -5.36 -3.59 -4.58
N TYR A 49 -6.39 -2.91 -5.09
CA TYR A 49 -6.22 -1.89 -6.14
C TYR A 49 -5.38 -0.70 -5.63
N GLY A 50 -5.65 -0.23 -4.41
CA GLY A 50 -4.84 0.81 -3.77
C GLY A 50 -3.39 0.40 -3.58
N LEU A 51 -3.14 -0.86 -3.22
CA LEU A 51 -1.80 -1.45 -3.08
C LEU A 51 -1.06 -1.47 -4.42
N GLY A 52 -1.74 -1.90 -5.51
CA GLY A 52 -1.17 -1.86 -6.86
C GLY A 52 -0.79 -0.44 -7.30
N GLY A 53 -1.65 0.54 -7.02
CA GLY A 53 -1.36 1.96 -7.28
C GLY A 53 -0.20 2.51 -6.45
N ALA A 54 -0.13 2.14 -5.17
CA ALA A 54 0.97 2.53 -4.28
C ALA A 54 2.32 1.90 -4.72
N ILE A 55 2.30 0.64 -5.15
CA ILE A 55 3.48 -0.05 -5.71
C ILE A 55 3.93 0.65 -7.00
N LYS A 56 3.01 1.02 -7.89
CA LYS A 56 3.33 1.76 -9.12
C LYS A 56 3.90 3.15 -8.84
N GLY A 57 3.38 3.85 -7.82
CA GLY A 57 3.83 5.20 -7.45
C GLY A 57 5.15 5.24 -6.67
N HIS A 58 5.41 4.25 -5.82
CA HIS A 58 6.66 4.12 -5.06
C HIS A 58 7.78 3.43 -5.86
N GLY A 59 7.41 2.63 -6.87
CA GLY A 59 8.32 1.82 -7.67
C GLY A 59 8.42 0.38 -7.15
N MET A 60 8.94 -0.52 -7.99
CA MET A 60 8.97 -1.96 -7.69
C MET A 60 9.83 -2.34 -6.47
N THR A 61 10.70 -1.45 -6.00
CA THR A 61 11.56 -1.64 -4.83
C THR A 61 10.75 -1.95 -3.56
N CYS A 62 9.55 -1.37 -3.42
CA CYS A 62 8.69 -1.63 -2.26
C CYS A 62 8.24 -3.10 -2.14
N ILE A 63 8.20 -3.84 -3.26
CA ILE A 63 7.80 -5.25 -3.27
C ILE A 63 8.77 -6.08 -2.42
N GLN A 64 10.08 -5.79 -2.56
CA GLN A 64 11.12 -6.43 -1.76
C GLN A 64 11.20 -5.83 -0.36
N GLU A 65 11.12 -4.50 -0.24
CA GLU A 65 11.23 -3.77 1.04
C GLU A 65 10.16 -4.19 2.06
N PHE A 66 8.91 -4.32 1.63
CA PHE A 66 7.80 -4.75 2.51
C PHE A 66 7.49 -6.24 2.44
N SER A 67 8.34 -7.03 1.77
CA SER A 67 8.15 -8.48 1.57
C SER A 67 6.73 -8.84 1.11
N ILE A 68 6.19 -8.04 0.18
CA ILE A 68 4.78 -8.10 -0.23
C ILE A 68 4.44 -9.50 -0.76
N VAL A 69 5.27 -10.04 -1.66
CA VAL A 69 5.07 -11.38 -2.24
C VAL A 69 5.04 -12.47 -1.18
N ASN A 70 5.93 -12.41 -0.19
CA ASN A 70 5.99 -13.42 0.88
C ASN A 70 4.73 -13.39 1.75
N ARG A 71 4.25 -12.20 2.10
CA ARG A 71 2.99 -12.04 2.87
C ARG A 71 1.76 -12.51 2.08
N LEU A 72 1.70 -12.22 0.78
CA LEU A 72 0.61 -12.72 -0.07
C LEU A 72 0.66 -14.26 -0.19
N ARG A 73 1.86 -14.85 -0.30
CA ARG A 73 2.02 -16.31 -0.33
C ARG A 73 1.61 -16.97 0.98
N ASP A 74 2.08 -16.44 2.11
CA ASP A 74 1.72 -16.95 3.44
C ASP A 74 0.20 -16.94 3.66
N ALA A 75 -0.47 -15.86 3.25
CA ALA A 75 -1.92 -15.75 3.30
C ALA A 75 -2.67 -16.74 2.38
N LEU A 76 -2.06 -17.20 1.28
CA LEU A 76 -2.62 -18.25 0.42
C LEU A 76 -2.43 -19.66 1.00
N GLU A 77 -1.34 -19.86 1.74
CA GLU A 77 -0.97 -21.15 2.35
C GLU A 77 -1.69 -21.39 3.68
N ASP A 78 -2.27 -20.35 4.29
CA ASP A 78 -3.07 -20.45 5.51
C ASP A 78 -4.39 -21.22 5.29
N LYS A 79 -4.30 -22.53 5.55
CA LYS A 79 -5.42 -23.49 5.50
C LYS A 79 -6.51 -23.27 6.55
N LYS A 80 -6.33 -22.37 7.54
CA LYS A 80 -7.33 -22.13 8.59
C LYS A 80 -8.44 -21.17 8.16
N ASN A 81 -8.25 -20.41 7.09
CA ASN A 81 -9.26 -19.47 6.62
C ASN A 81 -10.27 -20.14 5.66
N SER A 82 -11.55 -20.01 6.02
CA SER A 82 -12.70 -20.61 5.36
C SER A 82 -12.66 -20.46 3.83
N ARG A 83 -13.01 -21.53 3.10
CA ARG A 83 -12.86 -21.69 1.63
C ARG A 83 -13.35 -20.51 0.78
N ALA A 84 -14.38 -19.79 1.25
CA ALA A 84 -14.90 -18.58 0.60
C ALA A 84 -13.96 -17.37 0.75
N ARG A 85 -13.42 -17.15 1.95
CA ARG A 85 -12.48 -16.06 2.25
C ARG A 85 -11.14 -16.27 1.55
N ALA A 86 -10.70 -17.53 1.43
CA ALA A 86 -9.51 -17.89 0.67
C ALA A 86 -9.65 -17.61 -0.85
N ALA A 87 -10.82 -17.81 -1.44
CA ALA A 87 -11.06 -17.50 -2.85
C ALA A 87 -11.00 -15.99 -3.13
N GLU A 88 -11.64 -15.19 -2.26
CA GLU A 88 -11.64 -13.73 -2.38
C GLU A 88 -10.25 -13.11 -2.14
N VAL A 89 -9.50 -13.64 -1.16
CA VAL A 89 -8.12 -13.23 -0.90
C VAL A 89 -7.22 -13.64 -2.07
N ARG A 90 -7.42 -14.83 -2.64
CA ARG A 90 -6.68 -15.28 -3.82
C ARG A 90 -6.94 -14.43 -5.06
N GLU A 91 -8.16 -13.94 -5.24
CA GLU A 91 -8.51 -12.99 -6.31
C GLU A 91 -7.79 -11.65 -6.11
N ALA A 92 -7.85 -11.08 -4.92
CA ALA A 92 -7.14 -9.83 -4.60
C ALA A 92 -5.61 -9.94 -4.77
N ILE A 93 -5.04 -11.11 -4.44
CA ILE A 93 -3.63 -11.41 -4.66
C ILE A 93 -3.30 -11.52 -6.15
N GLN A 94 -4.16 -12.18 -6.93
CA GLN A 94 -3.99 -12.26 -8.39
C GLN A 94 -4.09 -10.91 -9.07
N ASP A 95 -4.99 -10.03 -8.63
CA ASP A 95 -5.09 -8.68 -9.17
C ASP A 95 -3.86 -7.83 -8.84
N THR A 96 -3.34 -7.93 -7.62
CA THR A 96 -2.08 -7.27 -7.26
C THR A 96 -0.93 -7.79 -8.12
N ALA A 97 -0.85 -9.11 -8.34
CA ALA A 97 0.16 -9.71 -9.20
C ALA A 97 0.03 -9.27 -10.67
N ARG A 98 -1.20 -9.13 -11.18
CA ARG A 98 -1.50 -8.63 -12.51
C ARG A 98 -1.05 -7.18 -12.69
N GLU A 99 -1.28 -6.32 -11.70
CA GLU A 99 -0.85 -4.92 -11.73
C GLU A 99 0.67 -4.78 -11.67
N ILE A 100 1.36 -5.59 -10.84
CA ILE A 100 2.82 -5.64 -10.78
C ILE A 100 3.38 -6.07 -12.15
N MET A 101 2.82 -7.14 -12.71
CA MET A 101 3.22 -7.68 -14.00
C MET A 101 2.97 -6.68 -15.14
N ARG A 102 1.84 -5.99 -15.14
CA ARG A 102 1.56 -4.89 -16.10
C ARG A 102 2.57 -3.76 -15.95
N GLY A 103 2.96 -3.40 -14.73
CA GLY A 103 4.01 -2.41 -14.48
C GLY A 103 5.36 -2.81 -15.07
N ILE A 104 5.75 -4.09 -14.97
CA ILE A 104 6.97 -4.62 -15.59
C ILE A 104 6.90 -4.53 -17.12
N TYR A 105 5.77 -4.92 -17.70
CA TYR A 105 5.57 -4.86 -19.15
C TYR A 105 5.48 -3.42 -19.68
N GLU A 106 4.82 -2.49 -19.00
CA GLU A 106 4.76 -1.06 -19.39
C GLU A 106 6.16 -0.43 -19.46
N HIS A 107 7.06 -0.82 -18.56
CA HIS A 107 8.45 -0.36 -18.59
C HIS A 107 9.27 -1.07 -19.69
N ALA A 108 9.07 -2.36 -19.90
CA ALA A 108 9.73 -3.11 -20.97
C ALA A 108 9.34 -2.61 -22.37
N VAL A 109 8.07 -2.23 -22.58
CA VAL A 109 7.56 -1.72 -23.87
C VAL A 109 8.07 -0.31 -24.18
N LYS A 110 8.39 0.52 -23.17
CA LYS A 110 8.99 1.85 -23.39
C LYS A 110 10.48 1.83 -23.72
N LEU A 111 11.12 0.67 -23.64
CA LEU A 111 12.54 0.46 -23.94
C LEU A 111 12.79 -0.07 -25.36
N ILE A 112 11.73 -0.34 -26.13
CA ILE A 112 11.75 -0.77 -27.53
C ILE A 112 11.27 0.38 -28.41
#